data_AF-A0A821YRJ1-F1
#
_entry.id   AF-A0A821YRJ1-F1
#
_cell.length_a   1.000
_cell.length_b   1.000
_cell.length_c   1.000
_cell.angle_alpha   90.00
_cell.angle_beta   90.00
_cell.angle_gamma   90.00
#
_symmetry.space_group_name_H-M   'P 1'
#
loop_
_entity.id
_entity.type
_entity.pdbx_description
1 polymer ?
#
loop_
_entity_poly.entity_id
_entity_poly.type
_entity_poly.pdbx_seq_one_letter_code
_entity_poly.pdbx_strand_id
1 'polypeptide(L)'
;SKEMVNSPLFKRIQYLLFSTFCTRAKYYFAFILAEAINNAGGLGLNGVDDKGRPKWNLLTNIKPFQLETATSLKAILDLWNMQTVLWLRRICYDRMTKGRTLSVFVLSALWTPSQEE
;
A
#
# COMPACT_ATOMS: atom_id res chain seq x y z
N SER A 1 -5.77 -25.47 14.18
CA SER A 1 -5.13 -25.66 12.86
C SER A 1 -5.56 -26.97 12.18
N LYS A 2 -5.43 -28.14 12.83
CA LYS A 2 -5.78 -29.45 12.23
C LYS A 2 -7.25 -29.59 11.77
N GLU A 3 -8.21 -28.95 12.43
CA GLU A 3 -9.63 -29.00 12.02
C GLU A 3 -9.95 -28.26 10.72
N MET A 4 -9.25 -27.15 10.44
CA MET A 4 -9.41 -26.44 9.16
C MET A 4 -8.87 -27.25 7.99
N VAL A 5 -7.83 -28.05 8.23
CA VAL A 5 -7.21 -28.94 7.23
C VAL A 5 -8.12 -30.13 6.87
N ASN A 6 -9.22 -30.36 7.59
CA ASN A 6 -10.22 -31.39 7.26
C ASN A 6 -11.56 -30.80 6.78
N SER A 7 -11.67 -29.47 6.68
CA SER A 7 -12.89 -28.78 6.24
C SER A 7 -13.04 -28.79 4.70
N PRO A 8 -14.24 -28.62 4.14
CA PRO A 8 -14.42 -28.43 2.70
C PRO A 8 -13.57 -27.27 2.17
N LEU A 9 -13.03 -27.41 0.95
CA LEU A 9 -12.17 -26.38 0.32
C LEU A 9 -12.82 -24.99 0.34
N PHE A 10 -14.13 -24.92 0.12
CA PHE A 10 -14.90 -23.68 0.14
C PHE A 10 -14.82 -22.96 1.50
N LYS A 11 -14.97 -23.67 2.64
CA LYS A 11 -14.85 -23.07 3.98
C LYS A 11 -13.44 -22.54 4.23
N ARG A 12 -12.41 -23.23 3.72
CA ARG A 12 -11.02 -22.76 3.85
C ARG A 12 -10.79 -21.50 3.05
N ILE A 13 -11.29 -21.44 1.81
CA ILE A 13 -11.19 -20.25 0.95
C ILE A 13 -11.92 -19.08 1.59
N GLN A 14 -13.14 -19.27 2.09
CA GLN A 14 -13.89 -18.22 2.80
C GLN A 14 -13.15 -17.73 4.04
N TYR A 15 -12.62 -18.65 4.85
CA TYR A 15 -11.84 -18.29 6.03
C TYR A 15 -10.59 -17.49 5.65
N LEU A 16 -9.84 -17.92 4.63
CA LEU A 16 -8.66 -17.23 4.14
C LEU A 16 -9.02 -15.82 3.66
N LEU A 17 -10.02 -15.67 2.80
CA LEU A 17 -10.46 -14.37 2.29
C LEU A 17 -10.89 -13.43 3.42
N PHE A 18 -11.69 -13.93 4.36
CA PHE A 18 -12.18 -13.13 5.49
C PHE A 18 -11.07 -12.75 6.46
N SER A 19 -10.22 -13.71 6.84
CA SER A 19 -9.08 -13.47 7.73
C SER A 19 -8.08 -12.48 7.11
N THR A 20 -7.75 -12.64 5.83
CA THR A 20 -6.89 -11.71 5.08
C THR A 20 -7.54 -10.33 4.97
N PHE A 21 -8.86 -10.23 4.78
CA PHE A 21 -9.56 -8.95 4.79
C PHE A 21 -9.51 -8.26 6.17
N CYS A 22 -9.79 -8.98 7.25
CA CYS A 22 -9.73 -8.42 8.62
C CYS A 22 -8.33 -7.92 8.98
N THR A 23 -7.29 -8.66 8.60
CA THR A 23 -5.90 -8.22 8.82
C THR A 23 -5.61 -6.94 8.04
N ARG A 24 -6.06 -6.85 6.77
CA ARG A 24 -5.90 -5.64 5.94
C ARG A 24 -6.65 -4.43 6.49
N ALA A 25 -7.84 -4.62 7.06
CA ALA A 25 -8.64 -3.53 7.65
C ALA A 25 -7.90 -2.76 8.76
N LYS A 26 -7.07 -3.45 9.57
CA LYS A 26 -6.23 -2.80 10.58
C LYS A 26 -5.23 -1.82 9.95
N TYR A 27 -4.62 -2.22 8.83
CA TYR A 27 -3.69 -1.37 8.10
C TYR A 27 -4.40 -0.21 7.41
N TYR A 28 -5.59 -0.44 6.83
CA TYR A 28 -6.40 0.65 6.27
C TYR A 28 -6.68 1.73 7.31
N PHE A 29 -7.08 1.33 8.52
CA PHE A 29 -7.33 2.28 9.61
C PHE A 29 -6.08 3.09 9.94
N ALA A 30 -4.93 2.43 10.13
CA ALA A 30 -3.67 3.10 10.45
C ALA A 30 -3.24 4.09 9.35
N PHE A 31 -3.33 3.71 8.08
CA PHE A 31 -2.94 4.56 6.96
C PHE A 31 -3.90 5.75 6.76
N ILE A 32 -5.22 5.53 6.87
CA ILE A 32 -6.20 6.61 6.79
C ILE A 32 -6.04 7.59 7.96
N LEU A 33 -5.77 7.09 9.16
CA LEU A 33 -5.52 7.93 10.34
C LEU A 33 -4.25 8.76 10.16
N ALA A 34 -3.17 8.15 9.66
CA ALA A 34 -1.95 8.86 9.34
C ALA A 34 -2.19 9.95 8.27
N GLU A 35 -2.94 9.65 7.22
CA GLU A 35 -3.34 10.64 6.21
C GLU A 35 -4.16 11.78 6.82
N ALA A 36 -5.13 11.48 7.68
CA ALA A 36 -5.96 12.47 8.35
C ALA A 36 -5.14 13.41 9.24
N ILE A 37 -4.18 12.88 10.02
CA ILE A 37 -3.29 13.68 10.87
C ILE A 37 -2.40 14.60 10.02
N ASN A 38 -1.80 14.07 8.95
CA ASN A 38 -0.96 14.85 8.05
C ASN A 38 -1.76 15.93 7.29
N ASN A 39 -2.98 15.63 6.88
CA ASN A 39 -3.89 16.59 6.26
C ASN A 39 -4.31 17.68 7.26
N ALA A 40 -4.61 17.31 8.52
CA ALA A 40 -4.92 18.27 9.58
C ALA A 40 -3.72 19.19 9.89
N GLY A 41 -2.49 18.68 9.76
CA GLY A 41 -1.26 19.47 9.84
C GLY A 41 -0.92 20.28 8.58
N GLY A 42 -1.76 20.25 7.54
CA GLY A 42 -1.54 21.00 6.29
C GLY A 42 -0.57 20.35 5.29
N LEU A 43 0.03 19.20 5.63
CA LEU A 43 1.07 18.55 4.81
C LEU A 43 0.51 17.78 3.59
N GLY A 44 -0.80 17.58 3.53
CA GLY A 44 -1.45 16.87 2.43
C GLY A 44 -1.85 17.71 1.22
N LEU A 45 -1.64 19.02 1.27
CA LEU A 45 -2.05 19.94 0.20
C LEU A 45 -1.13 19.80 -1.01
N ASN A 46 -1.67 19.33 -2.14
CA ASN A 46 -0.99 19.14 -3.42
C ASN A 46 -1.29 20.29 -4.42
N GLY A 47 -1.67 21.47 -3.91
CA GLY A 47 -2.08 22.62 -4.70
C GLY A 47 -3.60 22.72 -4.92
N VAL A 48 -3.98 23.45 -5.96
CA VAL A 48 -5.37 23.80 -6.29
C VAL A 48 -5.73 23.19 -7.64
N ASP A 49 -6.89 22.56 -7.71
CA ASP A 49 -7.46 21.97 -8.93
C ASP A 49 -7.90 23.07 -9.92
N ASP A 50 -8.15 22.72 -11.19
CA ASP A 50 -8.58 23.66 -12.24
C ASP A 50 -9.90 24.39 -11.89
N LYS A 51 -10.63 23.87 -10.90
CA LYS A 51 -11.89 24.41 -10.35
C LYS A 51 -11.69 25.27 -9.09
N GLY A 52 -10.46 25.63 -8.74
CA GLY A 52 -10.17 26.46 -7.57
C GLY A 52 -10.27 25.74 -6.22
N ARG A 53 -10.36 24.40 -6.19
CA ARG A 53 -10.52 23.62 -4.96
C ARG A 53 -9.18 23.04 -4.48
N PRO A 54 -8.87 23.07 -3.17
CA PRO A 54 -7.64 22.51 -2.63
C PRO A 54 -7.62 20.98 -2.76
N LYS A 55 -6.53 20.43 -3.29
CA LYS A 55 -6.35 18.99 -3.53
C LYS A 55 -5.54 18.36 -2.40
N TRP A 56 -6.20 17.62 -1.52
CA TRP A 56 -5.59 17.00 -0.32
C TRP A 56 -5.03 15.59 -0.56
N ASN A 57 -4.32 15.42 -1.68
CA ASN A 57 -3.87 14.09 -2.15
C ASN A 57 -2.33 13.98 -2.21
N LEU A 58 -1.58 14.84 -1.49
CA LEU A 58 -0.12 14.83 -1.55
C LEU A 58 0.49 13.62 -0.81
N LEU A 59 -0.11 13.23 0.31
CA LEU A 59 0.39 12.19 1.21
C LEU A 59 -0.53 10.96 1.28
N THR A 60 -1.24 10.67 0.18
CA THR A 60 -2.14 9.51 0.15
C THR A 60 -1.35 8.20 0.16
N ASN A 61 -1.45 7.43 1.24
CA ASN A 61 -0.73 6.18 1.42
C ASN A 61 -1.48 5.02 0.76
N ILE A 62 -2.82 5.00 0.87
CA ILE A 62 -3.64 3.91 0.34
C ILE A 62 -4.99 4.40 -0.19
N LYS A 63 -5.53 3.71 -1.19
CA LYS A 63 -6.90 3.94 -1.70
C LYS A 63 -7.74 2.68 -1.56
N PRO A 64 -8.39 2.46 -0.40
CA PRO A 64 -9.07 1.20 -0.10
C PRO A 64 -10.15 0.84 -1.13
N PHE A 65 -10.93 1.81 -1.59
CA PHE A 65 -11.98 1.56 -2.57
C PHE A 65 -11.43 1.14 -3.95
N GLN A 66 -10.36 1.78 -4.42
CA GLN A 66 -9.72 1.42 -5.69
C GLN A 66 -8.99 0.08 -5.60
N LEU A 67 -8.49 -0.25 -4.41
CA LEU A 67 -7.80 -1.49 -4.13
C LEU A 67 -8.74 -2.70 -4.13
N GLU A 68 -9.90 -2.60 -3.47
CA GLU A 68 -10.89 -3.70 -3.45
C GLU A 68 -11.58 -3.89 -4.81
N THR A 69 -11.62 -2.85 -5.66
CA THR A 69 -12.16 -2.92 -7.02
C THR A 69 -11.11 -3.23 -8.09
N ALA A 70 -9.85 -3.39 -7.70
CA ALA A 70 -8.77 -3.64 -8.64
C ALA A 70 -8.89 -5.03 -9.27
N THR A 71 -8.81 -5.08 -10.60
CA THR A 71 -8.95 -6.31 -11.39
C THR A 71 -7.62 -7.01 -11.66
N SER A 72 -6.49 -6.42 -11.26
CA SER A 72 -5.16 -6.99 -11.49
C SER A 72 -4.30 -6.96 -10.23
N LEU A 73 -3.49 -7.99 -10.03
CA LEU A 73 -2.53 -8.08 -8.92
C LEU A 73 -1.55 -6.91 -8.92
N LYS A 74 -1.12 -6.46 -10.10
CA LYS A 74 -0.26 -5.29 -10.23
C LYS A 74 -0.94 -4.04 -9.68
N ALA A 75 -2.19 -3.79 -10.05
CA ALA A 75 -2.95 -2.66 -9.52
C ALA A 75 -3.16 -2.77 -8.00
N ILE A 76 -3.40 -3.97 -7.47
CA ILE A 76 -3.51 -4.18 -6.02
C ILE A 76 -2.20 -3.79 -5.32
N LEU A 77 -1.06 -4.25 -5.83
CA LEU A 77 0.25 -3.93 -5.26
C LEU A 77 0.58 -2.43 -5.35
N ASP A 78 0.29 -1.80 -6.49
CA ASP A 78 0.54 -0.38 -6.73
C ASP A 78 -0.32 0.51 -5.82
N LEU A 79 -1.55 0.09 -5.49
CA LEU A 79 -2.49 0.83 -4.64
C LEU A 79 -2.30 0.58 -3.15
N TRP A 80 -1.74 -0.56 -2.76
CA TRP A 80 -1.54 -0.94 -1.35
C TRP A 80 -0.44 -0.10 -0.67
N ASN A 81 0.63 0.23 -1.39
CA ASN A 81 1.82 0.88 -0.81
C ASN A 81 2.28 2.08 -1.65
N MET A 82 1.37 3.01 -1.96
CA MET A 82 1.67 4.13 -2.86
C MET A 82 2.88 4.95 -2.40
N GLN A 83 2.96 5.27 -1.11
CA GLN A 83 4.03 6.10 -0.57
C GLN A 83 5.39 5.38 -0.54
N THR A 84 5.42 4.08 -0.24
CA THR A 84 6.65 3.28 -0.27
C THR A 84 7.18 3.17 -1.71
N VAL A 85 6.28 3.00 -2.69
CA VAL A 85 6.66 2.98 -4.11
C VAL A 85 7.24 4.34 -4.53
N LEU A 86 6.62 5.46 -4.12
CA LEU A 86 7.15 6.80 -4.37
C LEU A 86 8.50 7.03 -3.70
N TRP A 87 8.68 6.52 -2.48
CA TRP A 87 9.96 6.58 -1.77
C TRP A 87 11.05 5.78 -2.50
N LEU A 88 10.79 4.52 -2.86
CA LEU A 88 11.70 3.69 -3.66
C LEU A 88 12.04 4.34 -5.00
N ARG A 89 11.05 5.00 -5.63
CA ARG A 89 11.25 5.73 -6.88
C ARG A 89 12.24 6.89 -6.70
N ARG A 90 12.05 7.72 -5.68
CA ARG A 90 12.90 8.89 -5.39
C ARG A 90 14.31 8.51 -4.92
N ILE A 91 14.44 7.40 -4.19
CA ILE A 91 15.72 6.98 -3.61
C ILE A 91 16.56 6.18 -4.60
N CYS A 92 15.96 5.23 -5.34
CA CYS A 92 16.72 4.35 -6.22
C CYS A 92 16.41 4.56 -7.69
N TYR A 93 15.12 4.55 -8.06
CA TYR A 93 14.74 4.47 -9.48
C TYR A 93 15.18 5.71 -10.27
N ASP A 94 14.89 6.91 -9.77
CA ASP A 94 15.20 8.17 -10.45
C ASP A 94 16.69 8.51 -10.35
N ARG A 95 17.43 7.91 -9.41
CA ARG A 95 18.87 8.12 -9.22
C ARG A 95 19.75 7.22 -10.08
N MET A 96 19.20 6.13 -10.62
CA MET A 96 19.92 5.14 -11.43
C MET A 96 19.73 5.38 -12.93
N THR A 97 20.83 5.45 -13.68
CA THR A 97 20.80 5.58 -15.15
C THR A 97 20.60 4.26 -15.88
N LYS A 98 21.08 3.12 -15.32
CA LYS A 98 20.92 1.76 -15.86
C LYS A 98 20.46 0.80 -14.76
N GLY A 99 19.70 -0.25 -15.10
CA GLY A 99 19.32 -1.31 -14.14
C GLY A 99 18.30 -0.93 -13.06
N ARG A 100 17.49 0.11 -13.30
CA ARG A 100 16.57 0.73 -12.30
C ARG A 100 15.67 -0.25 -11.57
N THR A 101 15.08 -1.21 -12.29
CA THR A 101 14.17 -2.19 -11.70
C THR A 101 14.90 -3.14 -10.75
N LEU A 102 16.12 -3.56 -11.11
CA LEU A 102 16.92 -4.46 -10.30
C LEU A 102 17.35 -3.79 -9.00
N SER A 103 17.73 -2.51 -9.05
CA SER A 103 18.07 -1.75 -7.83
C SER A 103 16.91 -1.59 -6.86
N VAL A 104 15.67 -1.43 -7.37
CA VAL A 104 14.48 -1.37 -6.50
C VAL A 104 14.28 -2.71 -5.80
N PHE A 105 14.40 -3.82 -6.52
CA PHE A 105 14.26 -5.16 -5.92
C PHE A 105 15.37 -5.47 -4.91
N VAL A 106 16.62 -5.11 -5.19
CA VAL A 106 17.74 -5.29 -4.26
C VAL A 106 17.52 -4.46 -2.99
N LEU A 107 17.12 -3.19 -3.11
CA LEU A 107 16.86 -2.35 -1.94
C LEU A 107 15.68 -2.91 -1.12
N SER A 108 14.60 -3.33 -1.76
CA SER A 108 13.48 -3.98 -1.07
C SER A 108 13.92 -5.23 -0.31
N ALA A 109 14.75 -6.07 -0.94
CA ALA A 109 15.27 -7.29 -0.33
C ALA A 109 16.23 -7.02 0.83
N LEU A 110 16.96 -5.91 0.84
CA LEU A 110 17.84 -5.52 1.96
C LEU A 110 17.05 -4.88 3.10
N TRP A 111 15.96 -4.17 2.80
CA TRP A 111 15.12 -3.52 3.80
C TRP A 111 14.28 -4.53 4.60
N THR A 112 13.74 -5.57 3.96
CA THR A 112 12.84 -6.52 4.62
C THR A 112 13.50 -7.25 5.82
N PRO A 113 14.74 -7.76 5.74
CA PRO A 113 15.43 -8.39 6.87
C PRO A 113 15.77 -7.42 8.01
N SER A 114 16.02 -6.14 7.72
CA SER A 114 16.44 -5.17 8.74
C SER A 114 15.31 -4.68 9.66
N GLN A 115 14.09 -5.19 9.49
CA GLN A 115 12.92 -4.88 10.33
C GLN A 115 12.62 -6.00 11.34
N GLU A 116 13.37 -7.11 11.30
CA GLU A 116 13.23 -8.27 12.20
C GLU A 116 14.25 -8.29 13.35
N GLU A 117 15.20 -7.34 13.39
CA GLU A 117 16.08 -7.05 14.55
C GLU A 117 15.47 -5.98 15.48
#